data_AF-A0A3L8DX89-F1
#
_entry.id   AF-A0A3L8DX89-F1
#
_cell.length_a   1.000
_cell.length_b   1.000
_cell.length_c   1.000
_cell.angle_alpha   90.00
_cell.angle_beta   90.00
_cell.angle_gamma   90.00
#
_symmetry.space_group_name_H-M   'P 1'
#
loop_
_entity.id
_entity.type
_entity.pdbx_description
1 polymer ?
#
loop_
_entity_poly.entity_id
_entity_poly.type
_entity_poly.pdbx_seq_one_letter_code
_entity_poly.pdbx_strand_id
1 'polypeptide(L)'
;MLSEAAKLKRFARCNLLLCSLKHEAAGRIRFFSDEKIFTVDAKVNRRNDRWLAHNPEDIPVVGKTKFPANIHVLSVVSKRHNFTVLVFHNEDILTAERSVVSNKDYN
;
A
#
# COMPACT_ATOMS: atom_id res chain seq x y z
N MET A 1 3.75 -2.77 25.05
CA MET A 1 2.92 -1.66 25.60
C MET A 1 3.55 -0.33 25.18
N LEU A 2 2.77 0.72 24.87
CA LEU A 2 3.34 2.03 24.49
C LEU A 2 3.95 2.74 25.71
N SER A 3 5.00 3.54 25.51
CA SER A 3 5.55 4.41 26.57
C SER A 3 4.58 5.54 26.93
N GLU A 4 4.68 6.07 28.16
CA GLU A 4 3.83 7.19 28.61
C GLU A 4 4.01 8.43 27.73
N ALA A 5 5.25 8.74 27.34
CA ALA A 5 5.52 9.83 26.40
C ALA A 5 4.82 9.61 25.03
N ALA A 6 4.82 8.38 24.50
CA ALA A 6 4.13 8.07 23.25
C ALA A 6 2.60 8.16 23.39
N LYS A 7 2.04 7.76 24.54
CA LYS A 7 0.62 7.91 24.84
C LYS A 7 0.20 9.37 24.89
N LEU A 8 0.91 10.21 25.64
CA LEU A 8 0.63 11.65 25.73
C LEU A 8 0.73 12.34 24.36
N LYS A 9 1.75 12.00 23.56
CA LYS A 9 1.92 12.53 22.20
C LYS A 9 0.75 12.14 21.28
N ARG A 10 0.30 10.87 21.35
CA ARG A 10 -0.87 10.41 20.59
C ARG A 10 -2.15 11.11 21.06
N PHE A 11 -2.34 11.25 22.37
CA PHE A 11 -3.51 11.91 22.95
C PHE A 11 -3.63 13.37 22.49
N ALA A 12 -2.55 14.15 22.60
CA ALA A 12 -2.53 15.54 22.15
C ALA A 12 -2.85 15.68 20.65
N ARG A 13 -2.25 14.84 19.80
CA ARG A 13 -2.54 14.81 18.35
C ARG A 13 -3.98 14.45 18.04
N CYS A 14 -4.55 13.46 18.73
CA CYS A 14 -5.93 13.03 18.52
C CYS A 14 -6.93 14.14 18.88
N ASN A 15 -6.69 14.89 19.96
CA ASN A 15 -7.57 16.00 20.33
C ASN A 15 -7.57 17.11 19.27
N LEU A 16 -6.40 17.48 18.74
CA LEU A 16 -6.29 18.45 17.65
C LEU A 16 -7.01 17.97 16.38
N LEU A 17 -6.81 16.69 16.01
CA LEU A 17 -7.47 16.09 14.85
C LEU A 17 -9.00 16.07 15.02
N LEU A 18 -9.48 15.74 16.21
CA LEU A 18 -10.91 15.71 16.52
C LEU A 18 -11.54 17.10 16.41
N CYS A 19 -10.89 18.14 16.96
CA CYS A 19 -11.34 19.51 16.77
C CYS A 19 -11.37 19.89 15.29
N SER A 20 -10.31 19.58 14.54
CA SER A 20 -10.27 19.83 13.09
C SER A 20 -11.38 19.09 12.33
N LEU A 21 -11.73 17.86 12.72
CA LEU A 21 -12.79 17.06 12.11
C LEU A 21 -14.17 17.65 12.40
N LYS A 22 -14.41 18.12 13.63
CA LYS A 22 -15.68 18.73 14.05
C LYS A 22 -15.96 20.07 13.35
N HIS A 23 -14.91 20.83 13.09
CA HIS A 23 -14.99 22.15 12.45
C HIS A 23 -14.65 22.11 10.95
N GLU A 24 -14.55 20.93 10.36
CA GLU A 24 -14.24 20.80 8.95
C GLU A 24 -15.41 21.26 8.09
N ALA A 25 -15.19 22.27 7.26
CA ALA A 25 -16.14 22.66 6.22
C ALA A 25 -16.33 21.49 5.23
N ALA A 26 -17.56 21.26 4.79
CA ALA A 26 -17.91 20.24 3.81
C ALA A 26 -17.17 20.50 2.48
N GLY A 27 -15.97 19.93 2.32
CA GLY A 27 -15.15 20.18 1.12
C GLY A 27 -13.71 19.69 1.18
N ARG A 28 -13.11 19.52 2.37
CA ARG A 28 -11.72 19.05 2.46
C ARG A 28 -11.61 17.56 2.13
N ILE A 29 -10.75 17.24 1.17
CA ILE A 29 -10.42 15.87 0.78
C ILE A 29 -9.19 15.44 1.59
N ARG A 30 -9.27 14.26 2.22
CA ARG A 30 -8.11 13.63 2.88
C ARG A 30 -7.58 12.50 2.02
N PHE A 31 -6.26 12.48 1.86
CA PHE A 31 -5.53 11.36 1.32
C PHE A 31 -4.81 10.65 2.47
N PHE A 32 -4.91 9.34 2.51
CA PHE A 32 -4.15 8.48 3.42
C PHE A 32 -3.17 7.70 2.58
N SER A 33 -1.90 7.73 2.96
CA SER A 33 -0.85 6.96 2.31
C SER A 33 -0.22 5.99 3.29
N ASP A 34 0.12 4.80 2.83
CA ASP A 34 0.89 3.84 3.61
C ASP A 34 1.79 3.01 2.71
N GLU A 35 2.88 2.54 3.29
CA GLU A 35 3.87 1.71 2.64
C GLU A 35 3.82 0.30 3.22
N LYS A 36 3.81 -0.70 2.34
CA LYS A 36 3.75 -2.10 2.74
C LYS A 36 4.66 -2.97 1.90
N ILE A 37 5.49 -3.75 2.58
CA ILE A 37 6.28 -4.82 1.96
C ILE A 37 5.42 -6.08 1.90
N PHE A 38 5.27 -6.64 0.71
CA PHE A 38 4.67 -7.95 0.46
C PHE A 38 5.78 -8.96 0.15
N THR A 39 6.00 -9.89 1.07
CA THR A 39 6.98 -10.97 0.90
C THR A 39 6.30 -12.18 0.27
N VAL A 40 6.71 -12.51 -0.95
CA VAL A 40 6.37 -13.77 -1.61
C VAL A 40 7.41 -14.80 -1.19
N ASP A 41 7.17 -15.41 -0.03
CA ASP A 41 7.92 -16.58 0.43
C ASP A 41 7.13 -17.87 0.12
N ALA A 42 7.70 -18.73 -0.73
CA ALA A 42 7.12 -20.03 -1.06
C ALA A 42 6.99 -20.96 0.16
N LYS A 43 7.83 -20.80 1.20
CA LYS A 43 7.76 -21.61 2.42
C LYS A 43 6.54 -21.28 3.27
N VAL A 44 6.21 -20.00 3.38
CA VAL A 44 5.05 -19.51 4.15
C VAL A 44 3.77 -19.60 3.33
N ASN A 45 3.84 -19.39 2.02
CA ASN A 45 2.69 -19.35 1.13
C ASN A 45 2.61 -20.55 0.16
N ARG A 46 2.80 -21.77 0.68
CA ARG A 46 2.82 -23.06 -0.06
C ARG A 46 1.47 -23.46 -0.72
N ARG A 47 0.49 -22.56 -0.75
CA ARG A 47 -0.83 -22.80 -1.36
C ARG A 47 -1.17 -21.82 -2.47
N ASN A 48 -0.32 -20.81 -2.69
CA ASN A 48 -0.52 -19.80 -3.74
C ASN A 48 0.14 -20.19 -5.07
N ASP A 49 0.61 -21.42 -5.17
CA ASP A 49 1.12 -22.09 -6.37
C ASP A 49 0.04 -22.89 -7.11
N ARG A 50 -1.22 -22.78 -6.69
CA ARG A 50 -2.35 -23.47 -7.30
C ARG A 50 -2.87 -22.69 -8.50
N TRP A 51 -2.85 -23.35 -9.66
CA TRP A 51 -3.45 -22.85 -10.89
C TRP A 51 -4.78 -23.55 -11.12
N LEU A 52 -5.80 -22.79 -11.54
CA LEU A 52 -7.03 -23.32 -12.11
C LEU A 52 -6.90 -23.21 -13.63
N ALA A 53 -6.82 -24.35 -14.30
CA ALA A 53 -6.69 -24.42 -15.76
C ALA A 53 -7.61 -25.53 -16.30
N HIS A 54 -8.09 -25.36 -17.54
CA HIS A 54 -8.89 -26.38 -18.22
C HIS A 54 -7.99 -27.50 -18.76
N ASN A 55 -6.84 -27.15 -19.35
CA ASN A 55 -5.82 -28.10 -19.75
C ASN A 55 -4.52 -27.89 -18.94
N PRO A 56 -3.78 -28.96 -18.60
CA PRO A 56 -2.50 -28.86 -17.91
C PRO A 56 -1.44 -28.07 -18.68
N GLU A 57 -1.52 -28.07 -20.02
CA GLU A 57 -0.58 -27.34 -20.89
C GLU A 57 -0.74 -25.81 -20.78
N ASP A 58 -1.86 -25.33 -20.27
CA ASP A 58 -2.12 -23.89 -20.06
C ASP A 58 -1.42 -23.32 -18.82
N ILE A 59 -0.81 -24.19 -17.99
CA ILE A 59 -0.17 -23.78 -16.75
C ILE A 59 1.23 -23.23 -17.07
N PRO A 60 1.53 -21.95 -16.81
CA PRO A 60 2.83 -21.38 -17.10
C PRO A 60 3.93 -22.00 -16.22
N VAL A 61 5.11 -22.21 -16.79
CA VAL A 61 6.30 -22.62 -16.02
C VAL A 61 6.81 -21.43 -15.20
N VAL A 62 6.50 -21.42 -13.89
CA VAL A 62 6.93 -20.36 -12.98
C VAL A 62 8.33 -20.64 -12.44
N GLY A 63 9.27 -19.72 -12.69
CA GLY A 63 10.61 -19.77 -12.11
C GLY A 63 10.58 -19.66 -10.58
N LYS A 64 11.25 -20.57 -9.88
CA LYS A 64 11.40 -20.52 -8.42
C LYS A 64 12.63 -19.69 -8.07
N THR A 65 12.44 -18.58 -7.37
CA THR A 65 13.55 -17.83 -6.78
C THR A 65 14.04 -18.51 -5.49
N LYS A 66 15.36 -18.52 -5.27
CA LYS A 66 16.01 -19.08 -4.06
C LYS A 66 15.73 -18.24 -2.81
N PHE A 67 15.43 -16.96 -2.98
CA PHE A 67 15.13 -16.00 -1.92
C PHE A 67 13.72 -15.46 -2.07
N PRO A 68 13.02 -15.13 -0.97
CA PRO A 68 11.68 -14.58 -1.06
C PRO A 68 11.72 -13.26 -1.84
N ALA A 69 10.90 -13.16 -2.88
CA ALA A 69 10.74 -11.91 -3.59
C ALA A 69 9.95 -10.95 -2.71
N ASN A 70 10.40 -9.71 -2.57
CA ASN A 70 9.64 -8.68 -1.89
C ASN A 70 9.12 -7.69 -2.93
N ILE A 71 7.90 -7.25 -2.71
CA ILE A 71 7.27 -6.19 -3.49
C ILE A 71 6.98 -5.07 -2.51
N HIS A 72 7.54 -3.89 -2.76
CA HIS A 72 7.28 -2.73 -1.92
C HIS A 72 6.16 -1.91 -2.56
N VAL A 73 5.11 -1.64 -1.78
CA VAL A 73 3.91 -1.00 -2.31
C VAL A 73 3.63 0.25 -1.51
N LEU A 74 3.58 1.39 -2.19
CA LEU A 74 3.05 2.64 -1.67
C LEU A 74 1.63 2.81 -2.22
N SER A 75 0.64 2.92 -1.33
CA SER A 75 -0.74 3.16 -1.73
C SER A 75 -1.24 4.48 -1.16
N VAL A 76 -2.05 5.20 -1.95
CA VAL A 76 -2.75 6.41 -1.53
C VAL A 76 -4.25 6.23 -1.77
N VAL A 77 -5.05 6.49 -0.74
CA VAL A 77 -6.51 6.34 -0.77
C VAL A 77 -7.22 7.60 -0.27
N SER A 78 -8.42 7.85 -0.78
CA SER A 78 -9.31 8.92 -0.31
C SER A 78 -10.75 8.44 -0.28
N LYS A 79 -11.61 9.08 0.53
CA LYS A 79 -13.04 8.77 0.61
C LYS A 79 -13.77 8.98 -0.74
N ARG A 80 -13.29 9.91 -1.57
CA ARG A 80 -13.99 10.35 -2.81
C ARG A 80 -13.34 9.88 -4.11
N HIS A 81 -12.11 9.36 -4.05
CA HIS A 81 -11.32 9.05 -5.24
C HIS A 81 -10.72 7.65 -5.12
N ASN A 82 -10.47 7.04 -6.28
CA ASN A 82 -9.87 5.71 -6.38
C ASN A 82 -8.49 5.63 -5.71
N PHE A 83 -8.12 4.41 -5.34
CA PHE A 83 -6.79 4.06 -4.87
C PHE A 83 -5.76 4.27 -5.99
N THR A 84 -4.65 4.92 -5.69
CA THR A 84 -3.46 4.90 -6.54
C THR A 84 -2.43 4.01 -5.85
N VAL A 85 -1.94 3.00 -6.57
CA VAL A 85 -0.95 2.05 -6.07
C VAL A 85 0.31 2.18 -6.90
N LEU A 86 1.42 2.50 -6.25
CA LEU A 86 2.76 2.46 -6.81
C LEU A 86 3.44 1.18 -6.33
N VAL A 87 3.87 0.36 -7.27
CA VAL A 87 4.56 -0.92 -7.01
C VAL A 87 6.02 -0.75 -7.37
N PHE A 88 6.90 -0.99 -6.39
CA PHE A 88 8.34 -0.97 -6.55
C PHE A 88 8.88 -2.39 -6.47
N HIS A 89 9.73 -2.74 -7.44
CA HIS A 89 10.45 -4.01 -7.45
C HIS A 89 11.82 -3.84 -6.80
N ASN A 90 12.38 -4.98 -6.38
CA ASN A 90 13.37 -5.19 -5.31
C ASN A 90 14.72 -4.45 -5.37
N GLU A 91 14.87 -3.37 -6.14
CA GLU A 91 16.05 -2.49 -6.14
C GLU A 91 15.72 -1.00 -6.00
N ASP A 92 14.43 -0.62 -6.05
CA ASP A 92 14.02 0.77 -5.93
C ASP A 92 13.75 1.14 -4.46
N ILE A 93 14.70 1.81 -3.81
CA ILE A 93 14.45 2.57 -2.58
C ILE A 93 13.71 3.85 -2.98
N LEU A 94 12.66 4.23 -2.24
CA LEU A 94 11.97 5.52 -2.40
C LEU A 94 12.90 6.69 -2.06
N THR A 95 13.82 7.03 -2.96
CA THR A 95 14.60 8.26 -2.91
C THR A 95 13.88 9.34 -3.72
N ALA A 96 13.16 10.18 -2.96
CA ALA A 96 12.65 11.50 -3.35
C ALA A 96 11.56 11.56 -4.45
N GLU A 97 10.68 12.56 -4.29
CA GLU A 97 9.52 12.90 -5.12
C GLU A 97 9.57 12.43 -6.57
N ARG A 98 8.76 11.43 -6.91
CA ARG A 98 8.23 11.27 -8.28
C ARG A 98 6.82 11.82 -8.32
N SER A 99 6.68 13.03 -8.84
CA SER A 99 5.39 13.62 -9.22
C SER A 99 4.80 12.82 -10.39
N VAL A 100 3.81 11.99 -10.09
CA VAL A 100 3.04 11.30 -11.13
C VAL A 100 1.90 12.22 -11.56
N VAL A 101 2.08 12.87 -12.71
CA VAL A 101 1.00 13.57 -13.42
C VAL A 101 0.02 12.51 -13.93
N SER A 102 -1.17 12.47 -13.34
CA SER A 102 -2.29 11.69 -13.84
C SER A 102 -2.86 12.38 -15.08
N ASN A 103 -2.37 12.02 -16.27
CA ASN A 103 -3.10 12.32 -17.51
C ASN A 103 -4.36 11.46 -17.53
N LYS A 104 -5.50 12.07 -17.20
CA LYS A 104 -6.81 11.50 -17.51
C LYS A 104 -7.42 12.36 -18.60
N ASP A 105 -7.23 11.94 -19.84
CA ASP A 105 -8.11 12.31 -20.93
C ASP A 105 -9.44 11.61 -20.68
N TYR A 106 -10.43 12.38 -20.24
CA TYR A 106 -11.82 11.95 -20.21
C TYR A 106 -12.41 12.23 -21.58
N ASN A 107 -12.70 11.18 -22.35
CA ASN A 107 -13.74 11.22 -23.39
C ASN A 107 -15.09 10.92 -22.75
#